data_AF-A0A8X6PX21-F1
#
_entry.id   AF-A0A8X6PX21-F1
#
_cell.length_a   1.000
_cell.length_b   1.000
_cell.length_c   1.000
_cell.angle_alpha   90.00
_cell.angle_beta   90.00
_cell.angle_gamma   90.00
#
_symmetry.space_group_name_H-M   'P 1'
#
loop_
_entity.id
_entity.type
_entity.pdbx_description
1 polymer ?
#
loop_
_entity_poly.entity_id
_entity_poly.type
_entity_poly.pdbx_seq_one_letter_code
_entity_poly.pdbx_strand_id
1 'polypeptide(L)'
;MELLKPERFDIDPTCANMEAKWSHWKRTFGSFLQGITNISEGNKLTLLYNYVSSSVCQYINDCSTYAEAIMTLDSLFLKKQNVIFPRHCLSTKTGLIN
;
A
#
# COMPACT_ATOMS: atom_id res chain seq x y z
N MET A 1 1.80 -23.84 15.05
CA MET A 1 1.08 -22.91 14.15
C MET A 1 2.13 -22.41 13.16
N GLU A 2 2.15 -22.95 11.95
CA GLU A 2 3.10 -22.50 10.93
C GLU A 2 2.73 -21.09 10.49
N LEU A 3 3.55 -20.11 10.84
CA LEU A 3 3.41 -18.75 10.36
C LEU A 3 3.77 -18.74 8.87
N LEU A 4 2.76 -18.77 8.01
CA LEU A 4 2.95 -18.62 6.57
C LEU A 4 3.61 -17.25 6.33
N LYS A 5 4.82 -17.26 5.77
CA LYS A 5 5.49 -16.02 5.35
C LYS A 5 4.57 -15.31 4.36
N PRO A 6 4.26 -14.03 4.58
CA PRO A 6 3.43 -13.29 3.64
C PRO A 6 4.14 -13.25 2.29
N GLU A 7 3.42 -13.60 1.22
CA GLU A 7 3.92 -13.40 -0.14
C GLU A 7 4.03 -11.91 -0.44
N ARG A 8 4.87 -11.55 -1.42
CA ARG A 8 5.03 -10.17 -1.84
C ARG A 8 3.69 -9.65 -2.37
N PHE A 9 3.20 -8.56 -1.80
CA PHE A 9 1.97 -7.93 -2.26
C PHE A 9 2.21 -7.21 -3.59
N ASP A 10 1.79 -7.84 -4.67
CA ASP A 10 1.88 -7.32 -6.04
C ASP A 10 0.49 -7.33 -6.71
N ILE A 11 -0.44 -6.58 -6.13
CA ILE A 11 -1.78 -6.45 -6.69
C ILE A 11 -1.92 -5.07 -7.32
N ASP A 12 -2.30 -5.08 -8.60
CA ASP A 12 -2.62 -3.86 -9.31
C ASP A 12 -3.93 -3.25 -8.77
N PRO A 13 -3.98 -1.94 -8.47
CA PRO A 13 -5.17 -1.26 -7.98
C PRO A 13 -6.29 -1.10 -9.03
N THR A 14 -6.17 -1.73 -10.20
CA THR A 14 -7.23 -1.88 -11.21
C THR A 14 -7.87 -3.28 -11.22
N CYS A 15 -7.34 -4.22 -10.43
CA CYS A 15 -7.83 -5.60 -10.41
C CYS A 15 -9.16 -5.72 -9.66
N ALA A 16 -10.18 -6.32 -10.29
CA ALA A 16 -11.37 -6.78 -9.58
C ALA A 16 -10.91 -7.74 -8.47
N ASN A 17 -11.38 -7.53 -7.23
CA ASN A 17 -10.95 -8.23 -5.99
C ASN A 17 -9.71 -7.66 -5.26
N MET A 18 -9.21 -6.48 -5.63
CA MET A 18 -8.12 -5.82 -4.90
C MET A 18 -8.41 -5.64 -3.39
N GLU A 19 -9.67 -5.37 -3.01
CA GLU A 19 -10.12 -5.18 -1.62
C GLU A 19 -9.97 -6.46 -0.79
N ALA A 20 -10.48 -7.58 -1.31
CA ALA A 20 -10.41 -8.88 -0.66
C ALA A 20 -8.95 -9.36 -0.55
N LYS A 21 -8.15 -9.16 -1.60
CA LYS A 21 -6.73 -9.51 -1.60
C LYS A 21 -5.93 -8.65 -0.62
N TRP A 22 -6.17 -7.34 -0.57
CA TRP A 22 -5.55 -6.44 0.40
C TRP A 22 -5.93 -6.83 1.84
N SER A 23 -7.22 -7.05 2.10
CA SER A 23 -7.70 -7.45 3.43
C SER A 23 -7.09 -8.78 3.89
N HIS A 24 -7.01 -9.76 3.00
CA HIS A 24 -6.36 -11.05 3.27
C HIS A 24 -4.87 -10.85 3.57
N TRP A 25 -4.15 -10.14 2.69
CA TRP A 25 -2.72 -9.91 2.84
C TRP A 25 -2.39 -9.13 4.12
N LYS A 26 -3.12 -8.06 4.43
CA LYS A 26 -2.96 -7.26 5.65
C LYS A 26 -3.13 -8.11 6.91
N ARG A 27 -4.07 -9.05 6.90
CA ARG A 27 -4.27 -9.99 8.02
C ARG A 27 -3.09 -10.94 8.15
N THR A 28 -2.62 -11.53 7.05
CA THR A 28 -1.45 -12.42 7.05
C THR A 28 -0.19 -11.70 7.51
N PHE A 29 0.05 -10.48 7.01
CA PHE A 29 1.18 -9.65 7.42
C PHE A 29 1.09 -9.27 8.90
N GLY A 30 -0.11 -8.93 9.40
CA GLY A 30 -0.35 -8.68 10.82
C GLY A 30 -0.06 -9.89 11.71
N SER A 31 -0.49 -11.09 11.29
CA SER A 31 -0.16 -12.33 12.00
C SER A 31 1.34 -12.65 11.97
N PHE A 32 2.02 -12.37 10.85
CA PHE A 32 3.46 -12.50 10.73
C PHE A 32 4.20 -11.55 11.69
N LEU A 33 3.77 -10.28 11.77
CA LEU A 33 4.33 -9.32 12.72
C LEU A 33 4.13 -9.75 14.18
N GLN A 34 2.98 -10.35 14.52
CA GLN A 34 2.75 -10.88 15.87
C GLN A 34 3.69 -12.04 16.21
N GLY A 35 4.13 -12.80 15.20
CA GLY A 35 5.13 -13.86 15.36
C GLY A 35 6.56 -13.36 15.59
N ILE A 36 6.83 -12.08 15.34
CA ILE A 36 8.16 -11.49 15.53
C ILE A 36 8.20 -10.78 16.89
N THR A 37 8.86 -11.41 17.85
CA THR A 37 9.07 -10.82 19.18
C THR A 37 9.99 -9.59 19.08
N ASN A 38 9.61 -8.49 19.75
CA ASN A 38 10.43 -7.28 19.91
C ASN A 38 10.71 -6.45 18.63
N ILE A 39 9.72 -6.33 17.75
CA ILE A 39 9.83 -5.52 16.53
C ILE A 39 9.63 -4.02 16.82
N SER A 40 10.61 -3.19 16.44
CA SER A 40 10.50 -1.72 16.50
C SER A 40 9.61 -1.19 15.36
N GLU A 41 8.98 -0.03 15.54
CA GLU A 41 8.14 0.59 14.49
C GLU A 41 8.91 0.86 13.19
N GLY A 42 10.16 1.30 13.26
CA GLY A 42 11.02 1.48 12.07
C GLY A 42 11.27 0.17 11.32
N ASN A 43 11.34 -0.95 12.05
CA ASN A 43 11.49 -2.28 11.45
C ASN A 43 10.17 -2.74 10.81
N LYS A 44 9.00 -2.38 11.37
CA LYS A 44 7.69 -2.69 10.75
C LYS A 44 7.54 -2.02 9.40
N LEU A 45 7.92 -0.74 9.30
CA LEU A 45 7.87 0.00 8.04
C LEU A 45 8.86 -0.57 7.01
N THR A 46 10.08 -0.86 7.43
CA THR A 46 11.07 -1.53 6.56
C THR A 46 10.56 -2.88 6.06
N LEU A 47 9.96 -3.69 6.93
CA LEU A 47 9.37 -4.97 6.54
C LEU A 47 8.21 -4.78 5.57
N LEU A 48 7.35 -3.78 5.81
CA LEU A 48 6.27 -3.44 4.89
C LEU A 48 6.84 -3.18 3.49
N TYR A 49 7.89 -2.35 3.36
CA TYR A 49 8.56 -2.08 2.08
C TYR A 49 9.15 -3.33 1.41
N ASN A 50 9.70 -4.26 2.20
CA ASN A 50 10.26 -5.51 1.67
C ASN A 50 9.18 -6.46 1.14
N TYR A 51 8.01 -6.47 1.75
CA TYR A 51 6.92 -7.38 1.42
C TYR A 51 5.88 -6.78 0.47
N VAL A 52 6.07 -5.56 -0.03
CA VAL A 52 5.26 -4.97 -1.11
C VAL A 52 6.03 -4.88 -2.42
N SER A 53 5.33 -4.82 -3.55
CA SER A 53 5.96 -4.59 -4.84
C SER A 53 6.39 -3.14 -5.03
N SER A 54 7.34 -2.92 -5.95
CA SER A 54 7.81 -1.56 -6.28
C SER A 54 6.64 -0.66 -6.71
N SER A 55 5.67 -1.24 -7.42
CA SER A 55 4.44 -0.57 -7.83
C SER A 55 3.59 -0.11 -6.66
N VAL A 56 3.54 -0.86 -5.56
CA VAL A 56 2.78 -0.48 -4.36
C VAL A 56 3.60 0.46 -3.47
N CYS A 57 4.92 0.24 -3.41
CA CYS A 57 5.86 1.06 -2.66
C CYS A 57 5.82 2.54 -3.06
N GLN A 58 5.60 2.84 -4.35
CA GLN A 58 5.49 4.22 -4.83
C GLN A 58 4.43 5.06 -4.11
N TYR A 59 3.36 4.43 -3.60
CA TYR A 59 2.26 5.13 -2.92
C TYR A 59 2.53 5.41 -1.45
N ILE A 60 3.44 4.65 -0.83
CA ILE A 60 3.79 4.77 0.59
C ILE A 60 5.20 5.34 0.79
N ASN A 61 5.91 5.69 -0.28
CA ASN A 61 7.28 6.20 -0.21
C ASN A 61 7.39 7.53 0.56
N ASP A 62 6.32 8.33 0.58
CA ASP A 62 6.22 9.56 1.38
C ASP A 62 5.85 9.30 2.86
N CYS A 63 5.54 8.06 3.24
CA CYS A 63 5.15 7.72 4.61
C CYS A 63 6.37 7.50 5.50
N SER A 64 6.39 8.18 6.64
CA SER A 64 7.46 8.06 7.64
C SER A 64 7.16 7.00 8.71
N THR A 65 5.89 6.58 8.82
CA THR A 65 5.45 5.60 9.81
C THR A 65 4.68 4.44 9.19
N TYR A 66 4.73 3.28 9.85
CA TYR A 66 3.95 2.10 9.44
C TYR A 66 2.45 2.39 9.41
N ALA A 67 1.95 3.18 10.38
CA ALA A 67 0.54 3.55 10.46
C ALA A 67 0.09 4.37 9.23
N GLU A 68 0.86 5.40 8.85
CA GLU A 68 0.57 6.22 7.66
C GLU A 68 0.61 5.39 6.38
N ALA A 69 1.59 4.50 6.24
CA ALA A 69 1.70 3.61 5.09
C ALA A 69 0.49 2.69 4.97
N ILE A 70 0.08 2.05 6.07
CA ILE A 70 -1.12 1.19 6.08
C ILE A 70 -2.38 1.99 5.79
N MET A 71 -2.57 3.18 6.39
CA MET A 71 -3.75 4.02 6.13
C MET A 71 -3.82 4.45 4.65
N THR A 72 -2.67 4.76 4.04
CA THR A 72 -2.59 5.12 2.62
C THR A 72 -2.99 3.96 1.72
N LEU A 73 -2.50 2.75 2.01
CA LEU A 73 -2.86 1.53 1.29
C LEU A 73 -4.33 1.14 1.50
N ASP A 74 -4.86 1.29 2.71
CA ASP A 74 -6.27 1.08 3.01
C ASP A 74 -7.18 1.99 2.17
N SER A 75 -6.82 3.28 2.09
CA SER A 75 -7.51 4.23 1.21
C SER A 75 -7.38 3.85 -0.27
N LEU A 76 -6.22 3.34 -0.69
CA LEU A 76 -5.99 2.94 -2.07
C LEU A 76 -6.77 1.68 -2.49
N PHE A 77 -6.92 0.70 -1.59
CA PHE A 77 -7.48 -0.62 -1.92
C PHE A 77 -8.90 -0.86 -1.38
N LEU A 78 -9.29 -0.25 -0.26
CA LEU A 78 -10.65 -0.34 0.30
C LEU A 78 -11.54 0.84 -0.13
N LYS A 79 -11.01 2.06 -0.20
CA LYS A 79 -11.83 3.25 -0.52
C LYS A 79 -12.05 3.42 -2.03
N LYS A 80 -11.24 2.78 -2.86
CA LYS A 80 -11.27 2.92 -4.32
C LYS A 80 -12.37 2.11 -5.00
N GLN A 81 -13.54 1.98 -4.36
CA GLN A 81 -14.79 1.75 -5.07
C GLN A 81 -15.45 3.06 -5.53
N ASN A 82 -14.98 4.24 -5.08
CA ASN A 82 -15.67 5.50 -5.41
C ASN A 82 -14.82 6.68 -5.93
N VAL A 83 -13.51 6.55 -6.11
CA VAL A 83 -12.72 7.69 -6.63
C VAL A 83 -11.69 7.20 -7.64
N ILE A 84 -12.08 7.29 -8.91
CA ILE A 84 -11.18 7.49 -10.03
C ILE A 84 -10.23 8.61 -9.59
N PHE A 85 -8.96 8.30 -9.35
CA PHE A 85 -7.93 9.33 -9.26
C PHE A 85 -7.59 9.75 -10.69
N PRO A 86 -7.98 10.94 -11.18
CA PRO A 86 -7.32 11.52 -12.33
C PRO A 86 -5.92 11.92 -11.88
N ARG A 87 -4.95 11.01 -12.05
CA ARG A 87 -3.57 11.47 -12.24
C ARG A 87 -3.60 12.22 -13.57
N HIS A 88 -3.14 13.48 -13.55
CA HIS A 88 -3.18 14.49 -14.61
C HIS A 88 -4.38 15.45 -14.60
N CYS A 89 -4.51 16.24 -13.53
CA CYS A 89 -5.05 17.60 -13.67
C CYS A 89 -3.96 18.59 -13.27
N LEU A 90 -3.00 18.79 -14.18
CA LEU A 90 -2.06 19.92 -14.21
C LEU A 90 -1.43 19.97 -15.60
N SER A 91 -2.27 20.15 -16.62
CA SER A 91 -1.78 20.78 -17.85
C SER A 91 -1.66 22.26 -17.53
N THR A 92 -0.42 22.68 -17.30
CA THR A 92 0.02 24.07 -17.24
C THR A 92 -0.66 24.90 -18.31
N LYS A 93 -1.13 26.09 -17.93
CA LYS A 93 -1.67 27.13 -18.81
C LYS A 93 -0.72 27.34 -19.98
N THR A 94 -1.10 26.93 -21.19
CA THR A 94 -0.41 27.38 -22.40
C THR A 94 -0.88 28.82 -22.65
N GLY A 95 -0.07 29.78 -22.21
CA GLY A 95 -0.13 31.11 -22.79
C GLY A 95 0.30 31.01 -24.24
N LEU A 96 -0.63 31.22 -25.17
CA LEU A 96 -0.32 31.59 -26.55
C LEU A 96 -1.38 32.60 -27.00
N ILE A 97 -0.93 33.85 -26.96
CA ILE A 97 -1.22 34.96 -27.87
C ILE A 97 -2.09 34.62 -29.10
N ASN A 98 -3.23 35.30 -29.23
CA ASN A 98 -3.60 36.01 -30.46
C ASN A 98 -4.68 37.05 -30.16
#